data_AF-A0A8R7QP16-F1
#
_entry.id   AF-A0A8R7QP16-F1
#
_cell.length_a   1.000
_cell.length_b   1.000
_cell.length_c   1.000
_cell.angle_alpha   90.00
_cell.angle_beta   90.00
_cell.angle_gamma   90.00
#
_symmetry.space_group_name_H-M   'P 1'
#
loop_
_entity.id
_entity.type
_entity.pdbx_description
1 polymer ?
#
loop_
_entity_poly.entity_id
_entity_poly.type
_entity_poly.pdbx_seq_one_letter_code
_entity_poly.pdbx_strand_id
1 'polypeptide(L)'
;MDKIVLPIVARQTQLDDLKKYLEAGTDTTRPEVIYVIGKSGVGKTKLVRNMYEEYWTKNHFDAQAWVSFAPNLSASNILKLIIQRLKEDNVTCSRGEARKNLKEELEKGKYLLVIDGEVSSTEWKSILNALPDGMAGSKVVQITQTKPESSPSTL
;
A
#
# COMPACT_ATOMS: atom_id res chain seq x y z
N MET A 1 3.08 39.73 -3.82
CA MET A 1 2.75 38.97 -5.05
C MET A 1 1.80 37.87 -4.63
N ASP A 2 0.51 38.05 -4.91
CA ASP A 2 -0.51 37.07 -4.56
C ASP A 2 -0.39 35.88 -5.51
N LYS A 3 0.11 34.76 -5.00
CA LYS A 3 0.06 33.48 -5.70
C LYS A 3 -1.36 32.94 -5.53
N ILE A 4 -2.21 33.17 -6.53
CA ILE A 4 -3.47 32.44 -6.65
C ILE A 4 -3.11 31.01 -7.05
N VAL A 5 -3.13 30.12 -6.07
CA VAL A 5 -3.02 28.67 -6.29
C VAL A 5 -4.44 28.15 -6.44
N LEU A 6 -4.87 27.93 -7.68
CA LEU A 6 -6.10 27.20 -7.94
C LEU A 6 -5.83 25.71 -7.70
N PRO A 7 -6.54 25.03 -6.79
CA PRO A 7 -6.36 23.60 -6.59
C PRO A 7 -6.81 22.86 -7.86
N ILE A 8 -6.09 21.80 -8.22
CA ILE A 8 -6.55 20.88 -9.26
C ILE A 8 -7.78 20.16 -8.69
N VAL A 9 -8.98 20.67 -8.96
CA VAL A 9 -10.24 20.24 -8.35
C VAL A 9 -10.45 18.73 -8.50
N ALA A 10 -10.19 18.17 -9.69
CA ALA A 10 -10.32 16.74 -9.94
C ALA A 10 -9.37 15.89 -9.08
N ARG A 11 -8.16 16.38 -8.78
CA ARG A 11 -7.21 15.67 -7.91
C ARG A 11 -7.54 15.83 -6.44
N GLN A 12 -8.14 16.94 -6.05
CA GLN A 12 -8.65 17.10 -4.70
C GLN A 12 -9.77 16.10 -4.44
N THR A 13 -10.74 15.97 -5.35
CA THR A 13 -11.80 14.96 -5.25
C THR A 13 -11.24 13.54 -5.17
N GLN A 14 -10.29 13.18 -6.05
CA GLN A 14 -9.65 11.85 -5.99
C GLN A 14 -8.90 11.61 -4.67
N LEU A 15 -8.30 12.65 -4.11
CA LEU A 15 -7.60 12.59 -2.83
C LEU A 15 -8.60 12.40 -1.68
N ASP A 16 -9.71 13.13 -1.70
CA ASP A 16 -10.77 13.04 -0.71
C ASP A 16 -11.46 11.67 -0.75
N ASP A 17 -11.71 11.13 -1.95
CA ASP A 17 -12.23 9.78 -2.13
C ASP A 17 -11.26 8.74 -1.56
N LEU A 18 -9.96 8.85 -1.88
CA LEU A 18 -8.94 7.95 -1.34
C LEU A 18 -8.89 8.01 0.18
N LYS A 19 -8.97 9.19 0.79
CA LYS A 19 -9.04 9.36 2.25
C LYS A 19 -10.26 8.68 2.84
N LYS A 20 -11.43 8.90 2.25
CA LYS A 20 -12.67 8.26 2.67
C LYS A 20 -12.56 6.73 2.68
N TYR A 21 -11.90 6.13 1.67
CA TYR A 21 -11.65 4.69 1.66
C TYR A 21 -10.68 4.22 2.74
N LEU A 22 -9.70 5.05 3.14
CA LEU A 22 -8.79 4.71 4.23
C LEU A 22 -9.44 4.87 5.61
N GLU A 23 -10.33 5.84 5.75
CA GLU A 23 -11.14 6.11 6.94
C GLU A 23 -12.22 5.06 7.16
N ALA A 24 -12.78 4.52 6.08
CA ALA A 24 -13.80 3.49 6.15
C ALA A 24 -13.26 2.29 6.93
N GLY A 25 -13.82 2.08 8.12
CA GLY A 25 -13.60 0.88 8.91
C GLY A 25 -14.44 -0.26 8.37
N THR A 26 -13.86 -1.44 8.30
CA THR A 26 -14.59 -2.70 8.17
C THR A 26 -14.42 -3.50 9.44
N ASP A 27 -15.40 -4.34 9.77
CA ASP A 27 -15.30 -5.29 10.89
C ASP A 27 -14.40 -6.49 10.57
N THR A 28 -13.61 -6.40 9.49
CA THR A 28 -12.74 -7.48 9.02
C THR A 28 -11.29 -7.24 9.43
N THR A 29 -10.65 -8.26 9.98
CA THR A 29 -9.20 -8.27 10.30
C THR A 29 -8.33 -8.46 9.06
N ARG A 30 -8.90 -8.96 7.96
CA ARG A 30 -8.21 -9.05 6.67
C ARG A 30 -8.01 -7.65 6.09
N PRO A 31 -6.80 -7.29 5.60
CA PRO A 31 -6.57 -5.97 5.02
C PRO A 31 -7.38 -5.77 3.73
N GLU A 32 -7.97 -4.59 3.59
CA GLU A 32 -8.62 -4.20 2.33
C GLU A 32 -7.61 -3.68 1.33
N VAL A 33 -7.80 -4.04 0.07
CA VAL A 33 -6.90 -3.65 -1.02
C VAL A 33 -7.52 -2.53 -1.85
N ILE A 34 -6.82 -1.41 -1.96
CA ILE A 34 -7.18 -0.24 -2.75
C ILE A 34 -6.24 -0.17 -3.96
N TYR A 35 -6.81 -0.16 -5.17
CA TYR A 35 -6.03 -0.04 -6.40
C TYR A 35 -6.10 1.38 -6.95
N VAL A 36 -4.94 2.01 -7.11
CA VAL A 36 -4.78 3.31 -7.79
C VAL A 36 -4.20 3.07 -9.16
N ILE A 37 -5.06 3.10 -10.19
CA ILE A 37 -4.75 2.65 -11.54
C ILE A 37 -4.78 3.83 -12.53
N GLY A 38 -3.89 3.81 -13.52
CA GLY A 38 -3.89 4.80 -14.59
C GLY A 38 -2.59 4.81 -15.39
N LYS A 39 -2.61 5.43 -16.57
CA LYS A 39 -1.46 5.50 -17.49
C LYS A 39 -0.20 6.10 -16.85
N SER A 40 0.96 5.83 -17.43
CA SER A 40 2.21 6.51 -17.05
C SER A 40 2.05 8.04 -17.11
N GLY A 41 2.74 8.77 -16.21
CA GLY A 41 2.72 10.24 -16.17
C GLY A 41 1.47 10.89 -15.58
N VAL A 42 0.38 10.16 -15.33
CA VAL A 42 -0.89 10.75 -14.84
C VAL A 42 -0.84 11.27 -13.39
N GLY A 43 0.22 10.94 -12.65
CA GLY A 43 0.47 11.45 -11.29
C GLY A 43 -0.05 10.60 -10.13
N LYS A 44 -0.26 9.29 -10.31
CA LYS A 44 -0.73 8.35 -9.27
C LYS A 44 0.12 8.37 -8.01
N THR A 45 1.43 8.22 -8.17
CA THR A 45 2.41 8.31 -7.07
C THR A 45 2.27 9.63 -6.32
N LYS A 46 2.05 10.75 -7.03
CA LYS A 46 1.86 12.05 -6.39
C LYS A 46 0.55 12.14 -5.61
N LEU A 47 -0.54 11.57 -6.14
CA LEU A 47 -1.84 11.51 -5.45
C LEU A 47 -1.72 10.72 -4.13
N VAL A 48 -1.18 9.50 -4.18
CA VAL A 48 -1.02 8.66 -2.99
C VAL A 48 -0.01 9.25 -2.02
N ARG A 49 1.06 9.88 -2.51
CA ARG A 49 2.06 10.55 -1.65
C ARG A 49 1.45 11.68 -0.85
N ASN A 50 0.63 12.52 -1.47
CA ASN A 50 -0.04 13.61 -0.75
C ASN A 50 -0.87 13.05 0.41
N MET A 51 -1.63 11.98 0.20
CA MET A 51 -2.36 11.30 1.28
C MET A 51 -1.42 10.71 2.35
N TYR A 52 -0.37 10.00 1.93
CA TYR A 52 0.52 9.26 2.83
C TYR A 52 1.31 10.20 3.76
N GLU A 53 1.66 11.39 3.27
CA GLU A 53 2.45 12.37 4.02
C GLU A 53 1.61 13.19 5.03
N GLU A 54 0.28 13.18 4.89
CA GLU A 54 -0.62 13.92 5.77
C GLU A 54 -0.59 13.41 7.22
N TYR A 55 -0.68 14.35 8.17
CA TYR A 55 -0.66 14.06 9.59
C TYR A 55 -1.76 13.09 10.00
N TRP A 56 -2.97 13.25 9.43
CA TRP A 56 -4.08 12.35 9.73
C TRP A 56 -3.74 10.90 9.41
N THR A 57 -3.27 10.62 8.20
CA THR A 57 -2.87 9.26 7.78
C THR A 57 -1.78 8.72 8.70
N LYS A 58 -0.79 9.55 9.03
CA LYS A 58 0.35 9.14 9.88
C LYS A 58 -0.07 8.71 11.28
N ASN A 59 -1.14 9.26 11.84
CA ASN A 59 -1.63 8.92 13.18
C ASN A 59 -2.79 7.91 13.15
N HIS A 60 -3.28 7.52 11.97
CA HIS A 60 -4.39 6.57 11.84
C HIS A 60 -3.94 5.11 11.76
N PHE A 61 -2.66 4.87 11.48
CA PHE A 61 -2.07 3.55 11.32
C PHE A 61 -0.83 3.41 12.21
N ASP A 62 -0.78 2.34 13.00
CA ASP A 62 0.33 2.02 13.91
C ASP A 62 1.60 1.62 13.15
N ALA A 63 1.43 1.00 11.98
CA ALA A 63 2.52 0.56 11.11
C ALA A 63 2.29 1.04 9.68
N GLN A 64 3.31 1.69 9.10
CA GLN A 64 3.23 2.26 7.76
C GLN A 64 4.50 1.96 6.97
N ALA A 65 4.34 1.47 5.74
CA ALA A 65 5.46 1.31 4.83
C ALA A 65 5.09 1.68 3.40
N TRP A 66 5.97 2.42 2.75
CA TRP A 66 5.95 2.66 1.31
C TRP A 66 7.15 1.98 0.67
N VAL A 67 6.88 1.09 -0.28
CA VAL A 67 7.91 0.49 -1.15
C VAL A 67 7.67 0.83 -2.61
N SER A 68 8.76 1.10 -3.32
CA SER A 68 8.77 1.21 -4.79
C SER A 68 9.98 0.46 -5.33
N PHE A 69 9.80 -0.17 -6.48
CA PHE A 69 10.77 -1.12 -7.05
C PHE A 69 10.65 -1.21 -8.57
N ALA A 70 11.71 -1.74 -9.19
CA ALA A 70 11.70 -2.06 -10.61
C ALA A 70 10.69 -3.20 -10.93
N PRO A 71 10.09 -3.23 -12.14
CA PRO A 71 9.15 -4.28 -12.52
C PRO A 71 9.72 -5.69 -12.38
N ASN A 72 8.83 -6.69 -12.22
CA ASN A 72 9.16 -8.12 -12.13
C ASN A 72 9.95 -8.54 -10.88
N LEU A 73 9.88 -7.74 -9.80
CA LEU A 73 10.42 -8.16 -8.52
C LEU A 73 9.56 -9.28 -7.92
N SER A 74 10.20 -10.30 -7.34
CA SER A 74 9.47 -11.37 -6.66
C SER A 74 8.82 -10.88 -5.36
N ALA A 75 7.72 -11.52 -4.97
CA ALA A 75 7.02 -11.30 -3.72
C ALA A 75 7.97 -11.37 -2.53
N SER A 76 8.88 -12.36 -2.52
CA SER A 76 9.91 -12.47 -1.49
C SER A 76 10.77 -11.21 -1.37
N ASN A 77 11.14 -10.56 -2.47
CA ASN A 77 11.97 -9.37 -2.44
C ASN A 77 11.14 -8.13 -2.06
N ILE A 78 9.88 -8.06 -2.50
CA ILE A 78 8.97 -6.98 -2.11
C ILE A 78 8.66 -7.03 -0.62
N LEU A 79 8.34 -8.21 -0.05
CA LEU A 79 8.12 -8.39 1.38
C LEU A 79 9.35 -8.01 2.21
N LYS A 80 10.56 -8.25 1.69
CA LYS A 80 11.81 -7.80 2.30
C LYS A 80 11.93 -6.28 2.33
N LEU A 81 11.60 -5.59 1.23
CA LEU A 81 11.58 -4.13 1.21
C LEU A 81 10.57 -3.57 2.22
N ILE A 82 9.40 -4.21 2.35
CA ILE A 82 8.37 -3.77 3.30
C ILE A 82 8.90 -3.86 4.74
N ILE A 83 9.44 -5.03 5.14
CA ILE A 83 9.93 -5.20 6.51
C ILE A 83 11.13 -4.29 6.82
N GLN A 84 12.00 -4.01 5.85
CA GLN A 84 13.10 -3.05 6.00
C GLN A 84 12.56 -1.64 6.27
N ARG A 85 11.46 -1.25 5.61
CA ARG A 85 10.81 0.04 5.86
C ARG A 85 10.10 0.11 7.20
N LEU A 86 9.51 -0.99 7.67
CA LEU A 86 8.86 -1.03 8.98
C LEU A 86 9.84 -1.01 10.16
N LYS A 87 11.04 -1.58 10.00
CA LYS A 87 12.03 -1.71 11.08
C LYS A 87 13.16 -0.67 11.06
N GLU A 88 13.04 0.40 10.27
CA GLU A 88 14.07 1.45 10.11
C GLU A 88 15.48 0.87 9.82
N ASP A 89 15.69 0.46 8.56
CA ASP A 89 16.96 0.25 7.82
C ASP A 89 18.11 -0.60 8.40
N ASN A 90 18.03 -1.18 9.61
CA ASN A 90 19.14 -1.97 10.19
C ASN A 90 18.87 -3.47 10.37
N VAL A 91 17.85 -4.02 9.70
CA VAL A 91 17.53 -5.46 9.81
C VAL A 91 17.92 -6.22 8.55
N THR A 92 19.03 -6.95 8.64
CA THR A 92 19.40 -8.01 7.70
C THR A 92 18.46 -9.20 7.90
N CYS A 93 17.29 -9.17 7.26
CA CYS A 93 16.36 -10.31 7.24
C CYS A 93 16.76 -11.32 6.16
N SER A 94 17.01 -12.57 6.53
CA SER A 94 17.02 -13.67 5.56
C SER A 94 15.63 -13.84 4.92
N ARG A 95 15.54 -14.63 3.84
CA ARG A 95 14.26 -14.87 3.14
C ARG A 95 13.22 -15.54 4.04
N GLY A 96 13.63 -16.51 4.86
CA GLY A 96 12.74 -17.20 5.79
C GLY A 96 12.25 -16.29 6.92
N GLU A 97 13.11 -15.39 7.39
CA GLU A 97 12.79 -14.45 8.48
C GLU A 97 11.89 -13.32 8.02
N ALA A 98 11.98 -12.89 6.76
CA ALA A 98 11.19 -11.75 6.25
C ALA A 98 9.68 -11.94 6.45
N ARG A 99 9.15 -13.14 6.17
CA ARG A 99 7.71 -13.42 6.34
C ARG A 99 7.29 -13.44 7.81
N LYS A 100 8.10 -14.07 8.66
CA LYS A 100 7.85 -14.13 10.11
C LYS A 100 7.91 -12.73 10.73
N ASN A 101 8.97 -11.98 10.42
CA ASN A 101 9.15 -10.62 10.94
C ASN A 101 8.06 -9.68 10.43
N LEU A 102 7.65 -9.80 9.16
CA LEU A 102 6.53 -9.03 8.62
C LEU A 102 5.23 -9.33 9.37
N LYS A 103 4.96 -10.61 9.63
CA LYS A 103 3.80 -11.03 10.42
C LYS A 103 3.82 -10.40 11.82
N GLU A 104 4.93 -10.56 12.54
CA GLU A 104 5.10 -10.01 13.89
C GLU A 104 4.96 -8.49 13.94
N GLU A 105 5.45 -7.75 12.93
CA GLU A 105 5.28 -6.29 12.90
C GLU A 105 3.85 -5.86 12.58
N LEU A 106 3.18 -6.54 11.64
CA LEU A 106 1.85 -6.14 11.19
C LEU A 106 0.72 -6.60 12.12
N GLU A 107 0.92 -7.63 12.94
CA GLU A 107 -0.07 -8.09 13.93
C GLU A 107 -0.17 -7.18 15.16
N LYS A 108 0.81 -6.28 15.37
CA LYS A 108 0.80 -5.33 16.50
C LYS A 108 -0.27 -4.24 16.38
N GLY A 109 -0.79 -4.03 15.17
CA GLY A 109 -1.30 -2.73 14.78
C GLY A 109 -2.33 -2.77 13.64
N LYS A 110 -3.03 -1.65 13.47
CA LYS A 110 -3.67 -1.28 12.22
C LYS A 110 -2.59 -0.78 11.28
N TYR A 111 -2.46 -1.40 10.10
CA TYR A 111 -1.36 -1.07 9.18
C TYR A 111 -1.82 -0.50 7.85
N LEU A 112 -0.94 0.32 7.24
CA LEU A 112 -1.07 0.80 5.87
C LEU A 112 0.20 0.48 5.07
N LEU A 113 0.04 -0.33 4.02
CA LEU A 113 1.13 -0.64 3.09
C LEU A 113 0.88 0.01 1.73
N VAL A 114 1.81 0.81 1.24
CA VAL A 114 1.80 1.37 -0.11
C VAL A 114 2.82 0.63 -0.98
N ILE A 115 2.34 -0.03 -2.02
CA ILE A 115 3.13 -0.80 -2.97
C ILE A 115 3.06 -0.10 -4.34
N ASP A 116 4.12 0.65 -4.66
CA ASP A 116 4.22 1.47 -5.88
C ASP A 116 5.14 0.82 -6.92
N GLY A 117 4.56 0.02 -7.81
CA GLY A 117 5.29 -0.70 -8.84
C GLY A 117 4.48 -1.82 -9.50
N GLU A 118 4.92 -2.20 -10.70
CA GLU A 118 4.31 -3.31 -11.44
C GLU A 118 4.76 -4.66 -10.87
N VAL A 119 3.79 -5.55 -10.65
CA VAL A 119 3.98 -6.89 -10.07
C VAL A 119 3.02 -7.84 -10.78
N SER A 120 3.48 -9.07 -11.08
CA SER A 120 2.64 -10.06 -11.74
C SER A 120 1.48 -10.48 -10.84
N SER A 121 0.39 -10.98 -11.42
CA SER A 121 -0.77 -11.45 -10.67
C SER A 121 -0.41 -12.58 -9.68
N THR A 122 0.52 -13.46 -10.05
CA THR A 122 1.04 -14.53 -9.20
C THR A 122 1.83 -13.98 -8.00
N GLU A 123 2.74 -13.04 -8.23
CA GLU A 123 3.52 -12.44 -7.15
C GLU A 123 2.63 -11.56 -6.25
N TRP A 124 1.64 -10.86 -6.82
CA TRP A 124 0.66 -10.09 -6.06
C TRP A 124 -0.15 -10.95 -5.10
N LYS A 125 -0.69 -12.07 -5.58
CA LYS A 125 -1.39 -13.05 -4.74
C LYS A 125 -0.47 -13.58 -3.63
N SER A 126 0.79 -13.83 -3.97
CA SER A 126 1.79 -14.30 -3.00
C SER A 126 2.11 -13.27 -1.92
N ILE A 127 2.14 -11.98 -2.26
CA ILE A 127 2.27 -10.87 -1.29
C ILE A 127 1.06 -10.86 -0.36
N LEU A 128 -0.16 -10.81 -0.91
CA LEU A 128 -1.39 -10.76 -0.09
C LEU A 128 -1.54 -11.98 0.84
N ASN A 129 -1.13 -13.17 0.39
CA ASN A 129 -1.14 -14.40 1.21
C ASN A 129 -0.05 -14.41 2.30
N ALA A 130 0.98 -13.58 2.18
CA ALA A 130 2.01 -13.43 3.19
C ALA A 130 1.64 -12.41 4.27
N LEU A 131 0.69 -11.50 3.99
CA LEU A 131 0.18 -10.54 4.97
C LEU A 131 -0.69 -11.25 6.01
N PRO A 132 -0.47 -10.99 7.31
CA PRO A 132 -1.34 -11.50 8.35
C PRO A 132 -2.67 -10.75 8.36
N ASP A 133 -3.64 -11.37 9.03
CA ASP A 133 -4.79 -10.62 9.51
C ASP A 133 -4.27 -9.63 10.56
N GLY A 134 -4.62 -8.35 10.41
CA GLY A 134 -4.22 -7.27 11.32
C GLY A 134 -5.37 -6.82 12.19
N MET A 135 -5.26 -5.60 12.73
CA MET A 135 -6.44 -4.94 13.30
C MET A 135 -7.41 -4.50 12.20
N ALA A 136 -8.69 -4.44 12.59
CA ALA A 136 -9.78 -4.00 11.73
C ALA A 136 -9.46 -2.67 11.04
N GLY A 137 -9.73 -2.62 9.73
CA GLY A 137 -9.46 -1.45 8.90
C GLY A 137 -8.02 -1.31 8.39
N SER A 138 -7.14 -2.30 8.57
CA SER A 138 -5.83 -2.33 7.89
C SER A 138 -5.98 -2.26 6.37
N LYS A 139 -5.06 -1.57 5.68
CA LYS A 139 -5.16 -1.25 4.25
C LYS A 139 -3.89 -1.57 3.48
N VAL A 140 -4.06 -1.99 2.23
CA VAL A 140 -2.98 -2.11 1.24
C VAL A 140 -3.35 -1.26 0.02
N VAL A 141 -2.51 -0.31 -0.35
CA VAL A 141 -2.66 0.51 -1.55
C VAL A 141 -1.69 0.02 -2.62
N GLN A 142 -2.20 -0.45 -3.75
CA GLN A 142 -1.39 -0.79 -4.92
C GLN A 142 -1.47 0.33 -5.95
N ILE A 143 -0.31 0.85 -6.38
CA ILE A 143 -0.21 1.79 -7.50
C ILE A 143 0.33 1.02 -8.72
N THR A 144 -0.45 1.01 -9.80
CA THR A 144 -0.11 0.26 -11.03
C THR A 144 -0.72 0.93 -12.28
N GLN A 145 -0.21 0.62 -13.46
CA GLN A 145 -0.75 1.08 -14.74
C GLN A 145 -1.86 0.17 -15.28
N THR A 146 -1.87 -1.10 -14.89
CA THR A 146 -2.82 -2.09 -15.38
C THR A 146 -3.82 -2.46 -14.29
N LYS A 147 -5.02 -2.86 -14.70
CA LYS A 147 -5.94 -3.49 -13.76
C LYS A 147 -5.35 -4.85 -13.37
N PRO A 148 -5.43 -5.26 -12.08
CA PRO A 148 -5.15 -6.64 -11.74
C PRO A 148 -6.04 -7.53 -12.63
N GLU A 149 -5.46 -8.58 -13.20
CA GLU A 149 -6.25 -9.59 -13.90
C GLU A 149 -7.34 -10.05 -12.94
N SER A 150 -8.60 -9.86 -13.34
CA SER A 150 -9.73 -10.37 -12.59
C SER A 150 -9.47 -11.85 -12.30
N SER A 151 -9.64 -12.27 -11.05
CA SER A 151 -9.75 -13.69 -10.73
C SER A 151 -10.63 -14.36 -11.80
N PRO A 152 -10.27 -15.53 -12.34
CA PRO A 152 -11.23 -16.32 -13.06
C PRO A 152 -12.45 -16.43 -12.14
N SER A 153 -13.62 -16.05 -12.63
CA SER A 153 -14.87 -16.29 -11.94
C SER A 153 -14.83 -17.71 -11.40
N THR A 154 -14.99 -17.86 -10.09
CA THR A 154 -15.18 -19.17 -9.47
C THR A 154 -16.31 -19.86 -10.23
N LEU A 155 -15.96 -20.89 -11.00
CA LEU A 155 -16.87 -21.95 -11.41
C LEU A 155 -16.84 -23.03 -10.35
#